data_AF-A0A7S7TVF1-F1
#
_entry.id   AF-A0A7S7TVF1-F1
#
_cell.length_a   1.000
_cell.length_b   1.000
_cell.length_c   1.000
_cell.angle_alpha   90.00
_cell.angle_beta   90.00
_cell.angle_gamma   90.00
#
_symmetry.space_group_name_H-M   'P 1'
#
loop_
_entity.id
_entity.type
_entity.pdbx_description
1 polymer ?
#
loop_
_entity_poly.entity_id
_entity_poly.type
_entity_poly.pdbx_seq_one_letter_code
_entity_poly.pdbx_strand_id
1 'polypeptide(L)'
;MVDLSKLDPATMAQHLGKPEGEIGRALADSMAERNWSIYELAFKHLGVRSGERIFEVGFGNAKVVPRLTGLASGIIYTGIDYSEAMVAEAKGIQQKPDCSR
;
A
#
# COMPACT_ATOMS: atom_id res chain seq x y z
N MET A 1 -2.97 19.64 -7.31
CA MET A 1 -2.01 18.66 -6.77
C MET A 1 -1.67 19.10 -5.35
N VAL A 2 -1.84 18.23 -4.36
CA VAL A 2 -1.57 18.55 -2.95
C VAL A 2 -0.06 18.70 -2.75
N ASP A 3 0.39 19.83 -2.20
CA ASP A 3 1.79 20.07 -1.86
C ASP A 3 2.06 19.62 -0.42
N LEU A 4 2.51 18.37 -0.26
CA LEU A 4 2.77 17.76 1.05
C LEU A 4 3.88 18.47 1.85
N SER A 5 4.77 19.22 1.20
CA SER A 5 5.88 19.93 1.87
C SER A 5 5.43 21.12 2.72
N LYS A 6 4.20 21.59 2.50
CA LYS A 6 3.59 22.74 3.18
C LYS A 6 2.67 22.37 4.33
N LEU A 7 2.45 21.07 4.57
CA LEU A 7 1.64 20.62 5.69
C LEU A 7 2.40 20.86 6.99
N ASP A 8 1.71 21.42 7.98
CA ASP A 8 2.26 21.50 9.32
C ASP A 8 2.43 20.07 9.92
N PRO A 9 3.33 19.89 10.90
CA PRO A 9 3.59 18.59 11.48
C PRO A 9 2.37 17.89 12.09
N ALA A 10 1.40 18.64 12.64
CA ALA A 10 0.22 18.04 13.25
C ALA A 10 -0.73 17.47 12.19
N THR A 11 -0.98 18.22 11.12
CA THR A 11 -1.75 17.73 9.96
C THR A 11 -1.07 16.54 9.29
N MET A 12 0.27 16.59 9.13
CA MET A 12 1.04 15.46 8.61
C MET A 12 0.88 14.22 9.50
N ALA A 13 1.03 14.36 10.82
CA ALA A 13 0.92 13.25 11.76
C ALA A 13 -0.49 12.63 11.77
N GLN A 14 -1.54 13.45 11.66
CA GLN A 14 -2.92 12.97 11.55
C GLN A 14 -3.09 12.07 10.33
N HIS A 15 -2.61 12.50 9.16
CA HIS A 15 -2.72 11.71 7.94
C HIS A 15 -1.78 10.51 7.88
N LEU A 16 -0.62 10.55 8.54
CA LEU A 16 0.24 9.38 8.74
C LEU A 16 -0.43 8.33 9.64
N GLY A 17 -1.24 8.77 10.60
CA GLY A 17 -2.03 7.89 11.44
C GLY A 17 -3.20 7.29 10.65
N LYS A 18 -4.14 8.14 10.21
CA LYS A 18 -5.35 7.79 9.46
C LYS A 18 -5.41 8.60 8.16
N PRO A 19 -4.95 8.05 7.02
CA PRO A 19 -5.04 8.74 5.75
C PRO A 19 -6.52 8.97 5.39
N GLU A 20 -6.92 10.21 5.10
CA GLU A 20 -8.28 10.56 4.72
C GLU A 20 -8.28 11.67 3.66
N GLY A 21 -9.33 11.72 2.83
CA GLY A 21 -9.52 12.76 1.82
C GLY A 21 -8.42 12.80 0.75
N GLU A 22 -8.24 13.97 0.13
CA GLU A 22 -7.21 14.18 -0.90
C GLU A 22 -5.80 14.18 -0.35
N ILE A 23 -5.59 14.76 0.83
CA ILE A 23 -4.26 14.85 1.46
C ILE A 23 -3.76 13.46 1.85
N GLY A 24 -4.60 12.66 2.51
CA GLY A 24 -4.25 11.29 2.90
C GLY A 24 -3.92 10.41 1.69
N ARG A 25 -4.67 10.53 0.59
CA ARG A 25 -4.38 9.81 -0.66
C ARG A 25 -3.05 10.24 -1.27
N ALA A 26 -2.80 11.54 -1.39
CA ALA A 26 -1.52 12.05 -1.90
C ALA A 26 -0.33 11.61 -1.04
N LEU A 27 -0.50 11.60 0.29
CA LEU A 27 0.51 11.13 1.22
C LEU A 27 0.76 9.62 1.06
N ALA A 28 -0.29 8.80 1.00
CA ALA A 28 -0.18 7.36 0.79
C ALA A 28 0.51 7.03 -0.54
N ASP A 29 0.24 7.79 -1.60
CA ASP A 29 0.91 7.65 -2.90
C ASP A 29 2.41 7.94 -2.81
N SER A 30 2.78 9.02 -2.12
CA SER A 30 4.19 9.32 -1.84
C SER A 30 4.85 8.21 -1.01
N MET A 31 4.16 7.66 -0.02
CA MET A 31 4.69 6.59 0.83
C MET A 31 4.87 5.27 0.09
N ALA A 32 3.94 4.88 -0.78
CA ALA A 32 4.05 3.65 -1.56
C ALA A 32 5.33 3.62 -2.42
N GLU A 33 5.69 4.77 -3.01
CA GLU A 33 6.93 4.89 -3.78
C GLU A 33 8.16 4.92 -2.88
N ARG A 34 8.18 5.81 -1.88
CA ARG A 34 9.35 6.02 -1.01
C ARG A 34 9.71 4.78 -0.18
N ASN A 35 8.70 4.02 0.25
CA ASN A 35 8.89 2.85 1.11
C ASN A 35 9.16 1.58 0.31
N TRP A 36 9.16 1.61 -1.03
CA TRP A 36 9.34 0.40 -1.83
C TRP A 36 10.57 -0.42 -1.42
N SER A 37 11.73 0.25 -1.30
CA SER A 37 12.98 -0.42 -0.97
C SER A 37 12.92 -1.17 0.37
N ILE A 38 12.15 -0.65 1.32
CA ILE A 38 11.93 -1.26 2.63
C ILE A 38 10.99 -2.47 2.49
N TYR A 39 9.91 -2.36 1.72
CA TYR A 39 9.02 -3.49 1.42
C TYR A 39 9.78 -4.65 0.78
N GLU A 40 10.56 -4.37 -0.27
CA GLU A 40 11.35 -5.37 -0.99
C GLU A 40 12.36 -6.06 -0.06
N LEU A 41 13.07 -5.27 0.76
CA LEU A 41 14.03 -5.80 1.72
C LEU A 41 13.34 -6.68 2.77
N ALA A 42 12.22 -6.23 3.34
CA ALA A 42 11.45 -6.98 4.31
C ALA A 42 10.95 -8.30 3.74
N PHE A 43 10.40 -8.29 2.53
CA PHE A 43 9.93 -9.49 1.84
C PHE A 43 11.05 -10.51 1.62
N LYS A 44 12.22 -10.03 1.21
CA LYS A 44 13.42 -10.86 1.04
C LYS A 44 13.86 -11.49 2.36
N HIS A 45 13.89 -10.72 3.45
CA HIS A 45 14.31 -11.23 4.77
C HIS A 45 13.30 -12.17 5.42
N LEU A 46 12.00 -11.96 5.19
CA LEU A 46 10.95 -12.90 5.58
C LEU A 46 11.03 -14.21 4.80
N GLY A 47 11.81 -14.24 3.71
CA GLY A 47 12.05 -15.44 2.92
C GLY A 47 10.80 -15.90 2.17
N VAL A 48 9.96 -14.96 1.74
CA VAL A 48 8.67 -15.24 1.09
C VAL A 48 8.87 -16.12 -0.15
N ARG A 49 8.03 -17.15 -0.26
CA ARG A 49 8.09 -18.16 -1.33
C ARG A 49 6.85 -18.16 -2.21
N SER A 50 7.00 -18.70 -3.41
CA SER A 50 5.86 -18.94 -4.31
C SER A 50 4.74 -19.73 -3.62
N GLY A 51 3.50 -19.32 -3.84
CA GLY A 51 2.30 -19.96 -3.28
C GLY A 51 1.98 -19.59 -1.83
N GLU A 52 2.79 -18.75 -1.18
CA GLU A 52 2.55 -18.35 0.20
C GLU A 52 1.37 -17.38 0.37
N ARG A 53 0.85 -17.35 1.59
CA ARG A 53 -0.24 -16.47 2.00
C ARG A 53 0.31 -15.40 2.92
N ILE A 54 -0.02 -14.15 2.62
CA ILE A 54 0.49 -12.99 3.34
C ILE A 54 -0.70 -12.20 3.84
N PHE A 55 -0.62 -11.81 5.11
CA PHE A 55 -1.62 -10.97 5.75
C PHE A 55 -0.96 -9.68 6.23
N GLU A 56 -1.44 -8.54 5.75
CA GLU A 56 -0.96 -7.20 6.16
C GLU A 56 -2.03 -6.44 6.93
N VAL A 57 -1.63 -5.81 8.03
CA VAL A 57 -2.47 -4.91 8.83
C VAL A 57 -1.99 -3.49 8.60
N GLY A 58 -2.89 -2.60 8.18
CA GLY A 58 -2.55 -1.23 7.81
C GLY A 58 -1.84 -1.15 6.45
N PHE A 59 -2.40 -1.80 5.43
CA PHE A 59 -1.81 -1.89 4.09
C PHE A 59 -1.80 -0.54 3.32
N GLY A 60 -2.38 0.53 3.88
CA GLY A 60 -2.45 1.83 3.26
C GLY A 60 -3.22 1.80 1.93
N ASN A 61 -2.76 2.51 0.91
CA ASN A 61 -3.47 2.54 -0.39
C ASN A 61 -3.29 1.25 -1.22
N ALA A 62 -2.55 0.26 -0.71
CA ALA A 62 -2.20 -0.99 -1.39
C ALA A 62 -1.48 -0.85 -2.76
N LYS A 63 -0.97 0.34 -3.13
CA LYS A 63 -0.28 0.54 -4.42
C LYS A 63 1.02 -0.24 -4.54
N VAL A 64 1.62 -0.62 -3.42
CA VAL A 64 2.80 -1.49 -3.38
C VAL A 64 2.48 -2.95 -3.73
N VAL A 65 1.24 -3.39 -3.50
CA VAL A 65 0.85 -4.81 -3.52
C VAL A 65 1.09 -5.48 -4.87
N PRO A 66 0.74 -4.89 -6.04
CA PRO A 66 1.01 -5.54 -7.33
C PRO A 66 2.50 -5.80 -7.59
N ARG A 67 3.37 -4.87 -7.16
CA ARG A 67 4.81 -5.02 -7.30
C ARG A 67 5.34 -6.08 -6.32
N LEU A 68 4.79 -6.10 -5.11
CA LEU A 68 5.14 -7.03 -4.04
C LEU A 68 4.76 -8.48 -4.38
N THR A 69 3.53 -8.71 -4.83
CA THR A 69 3.05 -10.05 -5.26
C THR A 69 3.69 -10.48 -6.58
N GLY A 70 4.25 -9.57 -7.36
CA GLY A 70 5.08 -9.87 -8.53
C GLY A 70 6.46 -10.45 -8.18
N LEU A 71 6.93 -10.36 -6.93
CA LEU A 71 8.23 -10.90 -6.52
C LEU A 71 8.27 -12.44 -6.43
N ALA A 72 7.11 -13.08 -6.27
CA ALA A 72 6.99 -14.54 -6.18
C ALA A 72 5.67 -15.02 -6.82
N SER A 73 5.68 -16.17 -7.48
CA SER A 73 4.50 -16.65 -8.19
C SER A 73 3.42 -17.17 -7.24
N GLY A 74 2.16 -16.80 -7.47
CA GLY A 74 1.02 -17.39 -6.75
C GLY A 74 0.86 -16.93 -5.30
N ILE A 75 1.39 -15.76 -4.95
CA ILE A 75 1.15 -15.15 -3.63
C ILE A 75 -0.35 -14.84 -3.47
N ILE A 76 -0.90 -15.24 -2.33
CA ILE A 76 -2.25 -14.83 -1.90
C ILE A 76 -2.08 -13.75 -0.84
N TYR A 77 -2.32 -12.51 -1.22
CA TYR A 77 -2.21 -11.36 -0.32
C TYR A 77 -3.59 -10.95 0.18
N THR A 78 -3.77 -10.94 1.49
CA THR A 78 -4.96 -10.42 2.17
C THR A 78 -4.54 -9.36 3.16
N GLY A 79 -5.47 -8.50 3.56
CA GLY A 79 -5.16 -7.48 4.55
C GLY A 79 -6.38 -6.72 5.03
N ILE A 80 -6.15 -5.95 6.07
CA ILE A 80 -7.13 -5.03 6.65
C ILE A 80 -6.50 -3.66 6.81
N ASP A 81 -7.29 -2.61 6.57
CA ASP A 81 -6.94 -1.25 6.90
C ASP A 81 -8.16 -0.59 7.53
N TYR A 82 -7.94 0.25 8.53
CA TYR A 82 -9.02 0.91 9.26
C TYR A 82 -9.43 2.24 8.62
N SER A 83 -8.62 2.79 7.72
CA SER A 83 -9.00 3.93 6.89
C SER A 83 -9.88 3.46 5.73
N GLU A 84 -11.14 3.92 5.72
CA GLU A 84 -12.06 3.67 4.62
C GLU A 84 -11.54 4.21 3.29
N ALA A 85 -10.81 5.33 3.31
CA ALA A 85 -10.19 5.90 2.12
C ALA A 85 -9.12 4.96 1.54
N MET A 86 -8.34 4.32 2.39
CA MET A 86 -7.29 3.36 1.99
C MET A 86 -7.90 2.08 1.43
N VAL A 87 -8.97 1.57 2.07
CA VAL A 87 -9.75 0.43 1.56
C VAL A 87 -10.36 0.74 0.18
N ALA A 88 -10.85 1.96 -0.03
CA ALA A 88 -11.41 2.36 -1.32
C ALA A 88 -10.35 2.39 -2.44
N GLU A 89 -9.17 2.95 -2.17
CA GLU A 89 -8.03 2.93 -3.10
C GLU A 89 -7.61 1.49 -3.45
N ALA A 90 -7.47 0.63 -2.43
CA ALA A 90 -7.08 -0.77 -2.62
C ALA A 90 -8.08 -1.56 -3.47
N LYS A 91 -9.38 -1.32 -3.30
CA LYS A 91 -10.43 -1.92 -4.14
C LYS A 91 -10.28 -1.52 -5.62
N GLY A 92 -9.87 -0.28 -5.90
CA GLY A 92 -9.60 0.19 -7.26
C GLY A 92 -8.44 -0.54 -7.94
N ILE A 93 -7.49 -1.06 -7.15
CA ILE A 93 -6.33 -1.83 -7.65
C ILE A 93 -6.74 -3.28 -7.96
N GLN A 94 -7.53 -3.91 -7.09
CA GLN A 94 -8.00 -5.29 -7.28
C GLN A 94 -8.91 -5.47 -8.50
N GLN A 95 -9.66 -4.43 -8.89
CA GLN A 95 -10.58 -4.46 -10.03
C GLN A 95 -9.89 -4.50 -11.41
N LYS A 96 -8.56 -4.57 -11.47
CA LYS A 96 -7.81 -4.90 -12.69
C LYS A 96 -7.28 -6.34 -12.60
N PRO A 97 -8.12 -7.37 -12.79
CA PRO A 97 -7.59 -8.63 -13.25
C PRO A 97 -7.05 -8.42 -14.67
N ASP A 98 -5.80 -8.82 -14.87
CA ASP A 98 -5.29 -9.08 -16.21
C ASP A 98 -6.12 -10.21 -16.82
N CYS A 99 -7.17 -9.84 -17.57
CA CYS A 99 -7.92 -10.75 -18.43
C CYS A 99 -7.06 -11.13 -19.65
N SER A 100 -5.95 -11.83 -19.43
CA SER A 100 -5.16 -12.42 -20.52
C SER A 100 -4.42 -13.71 -20.12
N ARG A 101 -5.01 -14.53 -19.23
CA ARG A 101 -4.55 -15.91 -18.99
C ARG A 101 -5.67 -16.91 -19.14
#